data_AF-A0A0L0HHQ7-F1
#
_entry.id   AF-A0A0L0HHQ7-F1
#
_cell.length_a   1.000
_cell.length_b   1.000
_cell.length_c   1.000
_cell.angle_alpha   90.00
_cell.angle_beta   90.00
_cell.angle_gamma   90.00
#
_symmetry.space_group_name_H-M   'P 1'
#
loop_
_entity.id
_entity.type
_entity.pdbx_description
1 polymer ?
#
loop_
_entity_poly.entity_id
_entity_poly.type
_entity_poly.pdbx_seq_one_letter_code
_entity_poly.pdbx_strand_id
1 'polypeptide(L)'
;MPQDPQDGFIELVQECIQNLSTEEEATDDQPVGVLYKFSVLADAAQQFDDPLGKLHATAACSNVLILLSRGFTTKHQHAAFTALKILETIVCSESNKFPEDRSAADALAAFFAHLVSNLRPSVQASPTDRSKIHNIMYSLDFLQRILKHCRTRMKRAHETCPFALLYPLAIALADKDKDGRVGWMSVLFMKRTLIPPETLSHYIALMHGIVKTNIIVSARSDGPDPTIVATMLSLIRYMKAHVPSLGTLLEDCSPYVRRKTLELLHTITTSNGDMVSIILLLDHLYRCLDHIHNPSFTEWWTRTITDDYTEFFLDPSHPIDRESLKICVNMLLEALSAGMRDFSGPEITVERKRFMFLLDRFSVGFADVLRNSNLRTYLFQLYGDNDAQLFGVLSIFIQLYIGVQQDEIMKRLFPTITYALHTLNPHALWIHFSLNTNNDPETLLDFLISGETGFLEYFVKYLRFILSRVEAFRNMCQRQGAMEVQLLLLSGLKDRVESLWKRGLFPYEPGVLVKRLDDVISALSG
;
A
#
# COMPACT_ATOMS: atom_id res chain seq x y z
N MET A 1 25.18 6.12 53.27
CA MET A 1 24.82 6.75 51.99
C MET A 1 26.07 6.83 51.17
N PRO A 2 26.09 6.27 49.94
CA PRO A 2 27.26 6.35 49.08
C PRO A 2 27.52 7.81 48.71
N GLN A 3 28.80 8.17 48.57
CA GLN A 3 29.21 9.55 48.26
C GLN A 3 29.06 9.90 46.76
N ASP A 4 28.81 8.90 45.90
CA ASP A 4 28.57 9.07 44.47
C ASP A 4 27.17 8.50 44.09
N PRO A 5 26.28 9.29 43.45
CA PRO A 5 24.99 8.83 42.96
C PRO A 5 25.07 7.62 42.00
N GLN A 6 26.18 7.48 41.27
CA GLN A 6 26.37 6.37 40.32
C GLN A 6 26.59 5.03 41.02
N ASP A 7 27.40 5.03 42.10
CA ASP A 7 27.66 3.82 42.89
C ASP A 7 26.39 3.37 43.62
N GLY A 8 25.60 4.32 44.11
CA GLY A 8 24.30 4.02 44.73
C GLY A 8 23.29 3.41 43.76
N PHE A 9 23.29 3.82 42.49
CA PHE A 9 22.42 3.23 41.47
C PHE A 9 22.86 1.81 41.11
N ILE A 10 24.17 1.57 40.96
CA ILE A 10 24.71 0.25 40.63
C ILE A 10 24.45 -0.75 41.77
N GLU A 11 24.66 -0.35 43.03
CA GLU A 11 24.32 -1.17 44.20
C GLU A 11 22.83 -1.49 44.25
N LEU A 12 21.96 -0.51 43.97
CA LEU A 12 20.50 -0.72 43.94
C LEU A 12 20.06 -1.68 42.83
N VAL A 13 20.68 -1.59 41.64
CA VAL A 13 20.45 -2.52 40.52
C VAL A 13 20.91 -3.94 40.90
N GLN A 14 22.10 -4.07 41.48
CA GLN A 14 22.63 -5.37 41.90
C GLN A 14 21.78 -5.99 43.01
N GLU A 15 21.33 -5.20 43.98
CA GLU A 15 20.42 -5.64 45.05
C GLU A 15 19.06 -6.09 44.48
N CYS A 16 18.51 -5.39 43.49
CA CYS A 16 17.28 -5.81 42.81
C CYS A 16 17.46 -7.14 42.06
N ILE A 17 18.58 -7.29 41.34
CA ILE A 17 18.91 -8.53 40.62
C ILE A 17 19.10 -9.71 41.58
N GLN A 18 19.74 -9.48 42.72
CA GLN A 18 20.02 -10.51 43.71
C GLN A 18 18.77 -10.94 44.47
N ASN A 19 17.87 -10.01 44.79
CA ASN A 19 16.57 -10.31 45.39
C ASN A 19 15.65 -11.10 44.43
N LEU A 20 15.64 -10.74 43.14
CA LEU A 20 14.88 -11.45 42.10
C LEU A 20 15.34 -12.88 41.86
N SER A 21 16.61 -13.19 42.16
CA SER A 21 17.16 -14.54 42.02
C SER A 21 16.97 -15.41 43.27
N THR A 22 16.64 -14.81 44.42
CA THR A 22 16.35 -15.54 45.67
C THR A 22 14.84 -15.73 45.94
N GLU A 23 13.96 -15.00 45.27
CA GLU A 23 12.50 -15.04 45.49
C GLU A 23 11.74 -16.17 44.73
N GLU A 24 12.43 -17.15 44.15
CA GLU A 24 11.78 -18.32 43.51
C GLU A 24 10.87 -19.14 44.47
N GLU A 25 10.89 -18.88 45.79
CA GLU A 25 10.07 -19.56 46.80
C GLU A 25 9.02 -18.69 47.54
N ALA A 26 8.77 -17.42 47.13
CA ALA A 26 7.86 -16.54 47.87
C ALA A 26 6.35 -16.68 47.49
N THR A 27 5.49 -16.78 48.50
CA THR A 27 4.01 -16.92 48.39
C THR A 27 3.28 -15.63 47.97
N ASP A 28 2.08 -15.78 47.39
CA ASP A 28 1.28 -14.84 46.56
C ASP A 28 1.02 -13.39 47.08
N ASP A 29 1.51 -12.95 48.24
CA ASP A 29 1.11 -11.66 48.86
C ASP A 29 2.17 -10.53 48.88
N GLN A 30 3.36 -10.68 48.26
CA GLN A 30 4.40 -9.62 48.24
C GLN A 30 4.86 -9.04 46.87
N PRO A 31 4.01 -8.77 45.86
CA PRO A 31 4.49 -8.10 44.63
C PRO A 31 4.89 -6.62 44.82
N VAL A 32 4.49 -5.98 45.92
CA VAL A 32 4.55 -4.53 46.10
C VAL A 32 5.98 -4.02 46.32
N GLY A 33 6.84 -4.79 46.98
CA GLY A 33 8.22 -4.37 47.28
C GLY A 33 9.11 -4.29 46.04
N VAL A 34 9.00 -5.27 45.14
CA VAL A 34 9.75 -5.32 43.88
C VAL A 34 9.29 -4.23 42.91
N LEU A 35 7.97 -4.00 42.83
CA LEU A 35 7.40 -2.96 41.98
C LEU A 35 7.81 -1.54 42.42
N TYR A 36 7.87 -1.28 43.73
CA TYR A 36 8.36 0.00 44.26
C TYR A 36 9.85 0.22 43.95
N LYS A 37 10.69 -0.82 44.03
CA LYS A 37 12.10 -0.72 43.66
C LYS A 37 12.30 -0.44 42.16
N PHE A 38 11.46 -0.99 41.29
CA PHE A 38 11.48 -0.68 39.85
C PHE A 38 11.02 0.74 39.52
N SER A 39 10.03 1.30 40.23
CA SER A 39 9.67 2.71 40.04
C SER A 39 10.78 3.65 40.49
N VAL A 40 11.46 3.33 41.60
CA VAL A 40 12.63 4.09 42.08
C VAL A 40 13.80 4.04 41.07
N LEU A 41 14.04 2.88 40.44
CA LEU A 41 15.03 2.74 39.36
C LEU A 41 14.69 3.59 38.13
N ALA A 42 13.41 3.68 37.76
CA ALA A 42 12.95 4.48 36.63
C ALA A 42 13.09 5.99 36.91
N ASP A 43 12.74 6.42 38.12
CA ASP A 43 12.87 7.81 38.55
C ASP A 43 14.35 8.21 38.68
N ALA A 44 15.22 7.30 39.16
CA ALA A 44 16.66 7.53 39.23
C ALA A 44 17.31 7.57 37.83
N ALA A 45 16.86 6.72 36.89
CA ALA A 45 17.35 6.73 35.51
C ALA A 45 17.04 8.05 34.77
N GLN A 46 15.93 8.72 35.13
CA GLN A 46 15.57 10.03 34.59
C GLN A 46 16.44 11.19 35.11
N GLN A 47 17.15 10.99 36.22
CA GLN A 47 17.97 12.02 36.87
C GLN A 47 19.41 12.07 36.34
N PHE A 48 19.84 11.10 35.52
CA PHE A 48 21.16 11.14 34.89
C PHE A 48 21.14 12.01 33.63
N ASP A 49 21.75 13.19 33.70
CA ASP A 49 21.96 14.07 32.54
C ASP A 49 23.18 13.68 31.69
N ASP A 50 24.09 12.87 32.24
CA ASP A 50 25.32 12.47 31.56
C ASP A 50 25.16 11.21 30.67
N PRO A 51 25.87 11.11 29.53
CA PRO A 51 25.73 10.00 28.60
C PRO A 51 26.12 8.63 29.18
N LEU A 52 27.04 8.59 30.15
CA LEU A 52 27.52 7.34 30.74
C LEU A 52 26.49 6.80 31.74
N GLY A 53 25.93 7.65 32.60
CA GLY A 53 24.81 7.28 33.50
C GLY A 53 23.61 6.72 32.74
N LYS A 54 23.26 7.32 31.60
CA LYS A 54 22.18 6.82 30.71
C LYS A 54 22.50 5.47 30.06
N LEU A 55 23.77 5.24 29.68
CA LEU A 55 24.21 3.95 29.14
C LEU A 55 24.12 2.85 30.21
N HIS A 56 24.54 3.14 31.44
CA HIS A 56 24.45 2.21 32.56
C HIS A 56 22.99 1.89 32.93
N ALA A 57 22.10 2.90 32.93
CA ALA A 57 20.67 2.68 33.11
C ALA A 57 20.07 1.81 31.98
N THR A 58 20.49 2.04 30.73
CA THR A 58 20.07 1.23 29.57
C THR A 58 20.55 -0.22 29.69
N ALA A 59 21.81 -0.45 30.06
CA ALA A 59 22.38 -1.77 30.28
C ALA A 59 21.70 -2.50 31.47
N ALA A 60 21.38 -1.78 32.55
CA ALA A 60 20.61 -2.30 33.67
C ALA A 60 19.20 -2.71 33.24
N CYS A 61 18.50 -1.90 32.44
CA CYS A 61 17.20 -2.25 31.86
C CYS A 61 17.29 -3.45 30.92
N SER A 62 18.34 -3.56 30.09
CA SER A 62 18.59 -4.74 29.25
C SER A 62 18.81 -6.00 30.08
N ASN A 63 19.59 -5.93 31.17
CA ASN A 63 19.79 -7.06 32.07
C ASN A 63 18.52 -7.44 32.84
N VAL A 64 17.71 -6.47 33.25
CA VAL A 64 16.38 -6.69 33.82
C VAL A 64 15.46 -7.36 32.80
N LEU A 65 15.46 -6.94 31.54
CA LEU A 65 14.68 -7.60 30.48
C LEU A 65 15.14 -9.03 30.22
N ILE A 66 16.45 -9.28 30.25
CA ILE A 66 17.03 -10.63 30.12
C ILE A 66 16.62 -11.50 31.32
N LEU A 67 16.65 -10.99 32.54
CA LEU A 67 16.22 -11.71 33.74
C LEU A 67 14.72 -11.97 33.74
N LEU A 68 13.91 -10.96 33.41
CA LEU A 68 12.46 -11.09 33.25
C LEU A 68 12.12 -12.12 32.16
N SER A 69 12.88 -12.15 31.06
CA SER A 69 12.72 -13.16 30.02
C SER A 69 12.98 -14.58 30.58
N ARG A 70 14.03 -14.78 31.39
CA ARG A 70 14.37 -16.11 31.90
C ARG A 70 13.39 -16.69 32.95
N GLY A 71 12.61 -15.87 33.64
CA GLY A 71 11.69 -16.27 34.72
C GLY A 71 10.19 -16.25 34.38
N PHE A 72 9.80 -16.20 33.10
CA PHE A 72 8.41 -15.94 32.71
C PHE A 72 7.44 -17.09 33.06
N THR A 73 6.72 -16.95 34.18
CA THR A 73 5.47 -17.68 34.45
C THR A 73 4.28 -16.71 34.47
N THR A 74 3.06 -17.22 34.34
CA THR A 74 1.82 -16.42 34.30
C THR A 74 1.59 -15.55 35.55
N LYS A 75 2.37 -15.73 36.62
CA LYS A 75 2.25 -15.01 37.89
C LYS A 75 2.89 -13.61 37.91
N HIS A 76 3.74 -13.24 36.93
CA HIS A 76 4.50 -11.98 36.97
C HIS A 76 4.06 -10.92 35.94
N GLN A 77 2.80 -10.98 35.47
CA GLN A 77 2.27 -10.06 34.45
C GLN A 77 2.39 -8.58 34.82
N HIS A 78 2.21 -8.25 36.11
CA HIS A 78 2.26 -6.85 36.56
C HIS A 78 3.70 -6.28 36.57
N ALA A 79 4.70 -7.10 36.89
CA ALA A 79 6.11 -6.72 36.84
C ALA A 79 6.60 -6.53 35.39
N ALA A 80 6.18 -7.41 34.48
CA ALA A 80 6.43 -7.24 33.05
C ALA A 80 5.80 -5.95 32.51
N PHE A 81 4.57 -5.64 32.93
CA PHE A 81 3.89 -4.41 32.55
C PHE A 81 4.63 -3.16 33.03
N THR A 82 5.11 -3.16 34.27
CA THR A 82 5.90 -2.06 34.83
C THR A 82 7.23 -1.90 34.10
N ALA A 83 7.94 -3.00 33.81
CA ALA A 83 9.18 -2.97 33.02
C ALA A 83 8.95 -2.39 31.60
N LEU A 84 7.85 -2.77 30.94
CA LEU A 84 7.49 -2.24 29.63
C LEU A 84 7.20 -0.72 29.68
N LYS A 85 6.46 -0.23 30.68
CA LYS A 85 6.24 1.21 30.87
C LYS A 85 7.54 1.99 31.12
N ILE A 86 8.47 1.42 31.87
CA ILE A 86 9.79 2.02 32.12
C ILE A 86 10.56 2.13 30.80
N LEU A 87 10.55 1.07 29.98
CA LEU A 87 11.13 1.11 28.63
C LEU A 87 10.46 2.12 27.71
N GLU A 88 9.13 2.23 27.72
CA GLU A 88 8.41 3.28 26.96
C GLU A 88 8.95 4.65 27.33
N THR A 89 9.10 4.90 28.62
CA THR A 89 9.50 6.20 29.15
C THR A 89 10.95 6.51 28.77
N ILE A 90 11.84 5.51 28.84
CA ILE A 90 13.25 5.64 28.45
C ILE A 90 13.40 5.86 26.93
N VAL A 91 12.67 5.09 26.12
CA VAL A 91 12.71 5.13 24.65
C VAL A 91 12.07 6.39 24.08
N CYS A 92 10.97 6.85 24.68
CA CYS A 92 10.18 7.98 24.20
C CYS A 92 10.60 9.33 24.78
N SER A 93 11.55 9.39 25.71
CA SER A 93 12.06 10.67 26.23
C SER A 93 12.82 11.46 25.14
N GLU A 94 12.45 12.73 24.96
CA GLU A 94 12.95 13.58 23.87
C GLU A 94 14.46 13.88 24.00
N SER A 95 15.04 13.76 25.20
CA SER A 95 16.45 14.07 25.50
C SER A 95 17.42 12.91 25.28
N ASN A 96 16.95 11.71 24.93
CA ASN A 96 17.82 10.54 24.74
C ASN A 96 18.28 10.39 23.28
N LYS A 97 19.59 10.58 23.05
CA LYS A 97 20.32 9.90 21.99
C LYS A 97 20.36 8.42 22.36
N PHE A 98 19.42 7.64 21.84
CA PHE A 98 19.48 6.20 21.96
C PHE A 98 20.83 5.74 21.39
N PRO A 99 21.57 4.82 22.04
CA PRO A 99 22.85 4.39 21.50
C PRO A 99 22.60 3.82 20.10
N GLU A 100 23.37 4.26 19.12
CA GLU A 100 23.47 3.60 17.80
C GLU A 100 24.09 2.19 17.91
N ASP A 101 24.33 1.74 19.15
CA ASP A 101 24.90 0.46 19.49
C ASP A 101 23.94 -0.69 19.15
N ARG A 102 24.45 -1.58 18.29
CA ARG A 102 23.81 -2.81 17.82
C ARG A 102 23.37 -3.71 18.97
N SER A 103 24.06 -3.64 20.11
CA SER A 103 23.77 -4.44 21.31
C SER A 103 22.36 -4.19 21.89
N ALA A 104 21.88 -2.94 21.89
CA ALA A 104 20.55 -2.59 22.41
C ALA A 104 19.42 -3.04 21.47
N ALA A 105 19.66 -2.96 20.16
CA ALA A 105 18.74 -3.48 19.15
C ALA A 105 18.64 -5.01 19.22
N ASP A 106 19.76 -5.69 19.38
CA ASP A 106 19.82 -7.16 19.53
C ASP A 106 19.17 -7.62 20.85
N ALA A 107 19.33 -6.86 21.94
CA ALA A 107 18.66 -7.14 23.22
C ALA A 107 17.14 -6.97 23.13
N LEU A 108 16.65 -5.91 22.47
CA LEU A 108 15.23 -5.71 22.19
C LEU A 108 14.68 -6.84 21.30
N ALA A 109 15.44 -7.23 20.27
CA ALA A 109 15.09 -8.35 19.39
C ALA A 109 14.92 -9.67 20.16
N ALA A 110 15.89 -10.00 21.02
CA ALA A 110 15.86 -11.19 21.85
C ALA A 110 14.69 -11.16 22.84
N PHE A 111 14.42 -10.02 23.46
CA PHE A 111 13.26 -9.83 24.34
C PHE A 111 11.94 -10.05 23.60
N PHE A 112 11.77 -9.47 22.40
CA PHE A 112 10.55 -9.65 21.61
C PHE A 112 10.37 -11.10 21.14
N ALA A 113 11.43 -11.76 20.69
CA ALA A 113 11.39 -13.17 20.33
C ALA A 113 10.92 -14.04 21.51
N HIS A 114 11.40 -13.73 22.71
CA HIS A 114 11.04 -14.43 23.93
C HIS A 114 9.61 -14.13 24.41
N LEU A 115 9.17 -12.88 24.33
CA LEU A 115 7.79 -12.47 24.64
C LEU A 115 6.79 -13.21 23.74
N VAL A 116 7.08 -13.28 22.43
CA VAL A 116 6.25 -13.98 21.45
C VAL A 116 6.21 -15.49 21.73
N SER A 117 7.35 -16.10 22.09
CA SER A 117 7.37 -17.54 22.42
C SER A 117 6.57 -17.88 23.68
N ASN A 118 6.47 -16.97 24.65
CA ASN A 118 5.74 -17.21 25.90
C ASN A 118 4.25 -16.82 25.83
N LEU A 119 3.86 -15.89 24.96
CA LEU A 119 2.45 -15.60 24.69
C LEU A 119 1.77 -16.73 23.90
N ARG A 120 2.54 -17.52 23.13
CA ARG A 120 2.06 -18.60 22.25
C ARG A 120 1.27 -19.72 22.98
N PRO A 121 1.74 -20.34 24.08
CA PRO A 121 0.97 -21.37 24.80
C PRO A 121 -0.31 -20.82 25.44
N SER A 122 -0.29 -19.57 25.89
CA SER A 122 -1.41 -18.92 26.59
C SER A 122 -2.61 -18.66 25.66
N VAL A 123 -2.37 -18.42 24.38
CA VAL A 123 -3.39 -18.24 23.34
C VAL A 123 -4.00 -19.58 22.91
N GLN A 124 -3.19 -20.64 22.86
CA GLN A 124 -3.65 -21.98 22.46
C GLN A 124 -4.46 -22.68 23.56
N ALA A 125 -4.18 -22.43 24.84
CA ALA A 125 -4.80 -23.14 25.95
C ALA A 125 -6.21 -22.66 26.34
N SER A 126 -6.61 -21.42 26.03
CA SER A 126 -7.97 -20.93 26.35
C SER A 126 -8.37 -19.71 25.49
N PRO A 127 -8.95 -19.94 24.30
CA PRO A 127 -9.25 -18.88 23.32
C PRO A 127 -10.48 -18.00 23.65
N THR A 128 -11.06 -18.12 24.84
CA THR A 128 -12.25 -17.38 25.30
C THR A 128 -12.00 -16.47 26.51
N ASP A 129 -10.79 -16.51 27.08
CA ASP A 129 -10.44 -15.71 28.25
C ASP A 129 -10.15 -14.24 27.85
N ARG A 130 -11.13 -13.37 28.12
CA ARG A 130 -11.08 -11.94 27.79
C ARG A 130 -9.89 -11.21 28.43
N SER A 131 -9.43 -11.66 29.60
CA SER A 131 -8.28 -11.04 30.29
C SER A 131 -6.98 -11.25 29.52
N LYS A 132 -6.78 -12.48 29.00
CA LYS A 132 -5.60 -12.81 28.18
C LYS A 132 -5.62 -12.09 26.84
N ILE A 133 -6.78 -11.95 26.22
CA ILE A 133 -6.95 -11.19 24.97
C ILE A 133 -6.64 -9.70 25.19
N HIS A 134 -7.12 -9.11 26.30
CA HIS A 134 -6.85 -7.73 26.65
C HIS A 134 -5.33 -7.47 26.81
N ASN A 135 -4.62 -8.37 27.49
CA ASN A 135 -3.16 -8.27 27.68
C ASN A 135 -2.38 -8.37 26.36
N ILE A 136 -2.84 -9.19 25.42
CA ILE A 136 -2.26 -9.31 24.08
C ILE A 136 -2.49 -8.02 23.27
N MET A 137 -3.73 -7.50 23.28
CA MET A 137 -4.07 -6.26 22.58
C MET A 137 -3.27 -5.07 23.13
N TYR A 138 -3.06 -5.01 24.45
CA TYR A 138 -2.25 -3.96 25.07
C TYR A 138 -0.76 -4.08 24.73
N SER A 139 -0.23 -5.30 24.67
CA SER A 139 1.16 -5.56 24.25
C SER A 139 1.40 -5.15 22.79
N LEU A 140 0.39 -5.32 21.93
CA LEU A 140 0.42 -4.89 20.53
C LEU A 140 0.28 -3.37 20.36
N ASP A 141 -0.58 -2.70 21.14
CA ASP A 141 -0.68 -1.22 21.15
C ASP A 141 0.63 -0.59 21.63
N PHE A 142 1.24 -1.17 22.67
CA PHE A 142 2.56 -0.77 23.15
C PHE A 142 3.65 -0.89 22.07
N LEU A 143 3.73 -2.05 21.41
CA LEU A 143 4.61 -2.28 20.26
C LEU A 143 4.39 -1.23 19.17
N GLN A 144 3.14 -0.91 18.86
CA GLN A 144 2.77 0.08 17.86
C GLN A 144 3.23 1.49 18.24
N ARG A 145 3.13 1.90 19.50
CA ARG A 145 3.61 3.21 19.99
C ARG A 145 5.12 3.36 19.86
N ILE A 146 5.87 2.34 20.29
CA ILE A 146 7.33 2.29 20.13
C ILE A 146 7.68 2.41 18.64
N LEU A 147 7.04 1.61 17.78
CA LEU A 147 7.34 1.60 16.34
C LEU A 147 6.95 2.92 15.65
N LYS A 148 5.87 3.58 16.06
CA LYS A 148 5.48 4.92 15.58
C LYS A 148 6.51 5.97 15.98
N HIS A 149 7.04 5.90 17.20
CA HIS A 149 8.10 6.78 17.66
C HIS A 149 9.41 6.53 16.88
N CYS A 150 9.81 5.27 16.72
CA CYS A 150 10.95 4.85 15.88
C CYS A 150 10.81 5.33 14.43
N ARG A 151 9.63 5.18 13.81
CA ARG A 151 9.35 5.63 12.42
C ARG A 151 9.47 7.15 12.26
N THR A 152 9.03 7.91 13.25
CA THR A 152 9.10 9.38 13.24
C THR A 152 10.56 9.85 13.36
N ARG A 153 11.39 9.15 14.14
CA ARG A 153 12.84 9.39 14.22
C ARG A 153 13.59 8.87 12.97
N MET A 154 13.19 7.75 12.39
CA MET A 154 13.74 7.22 11.13
C MET A 154 13.53 8.17 9.94
N LYS A 155 12.41 8.92 9.90
CA LYS A 155 12.22 9.97 8.87
C LYS A 155 13.21 11.13 9.01
N ARG A 156 13.86 11.30 10.16
CA ARG A 156 14.84 12.35 10.45
C ARG A 156 16.29 11.88 10.33
N ALA A 157 16.55 10.58 10.48
CA ALA A 157 17.87 9.98 10.32
C ALA A 157 18.02 9.38 8.92
N HIS A 158 18.67 10.11 8.02
CA HIS A 158 19.14 9.56 6.74
C HIS A 158 20.36 8.68 7.00
N GLU A 159 20.19 7.45 7.50
CA GLU A 159 21.09 6.29 7.32
C GLU A 159 20.67 5.07 8.18
N THR A 160 21.19 3.91 7.79
CA THR A 160 20.90 2.52 8.21
C THR A 160 20.53 2.32 9.69
N CYS A 161 19.24 2.11 9.98
CA CYS A 161 18.77 1.74 11.32
C CYS A 161 18.41 0.23 11.36
N PRO A 162 19.02 -0.58 12.25
CA PRO A 162 18.75 -2.02 12.40
C PRO A 162 17.29 -2.37 12.70
N PHE A 163 16.51 -1.40 13.20
CA PHE A 163 15.11 -1.60 13.59
C PHE A 163 14.15 -1.83 12.40
N ALA A 164 14.54 -1.46 11.17
CA ALA A 164 13.75 -1.79 9.97
C ALA A 164 13.64 -3.31 9.72
N LEU A 165 14.60 -4.09 10.26
CA LEU A 165 14.67 -5.56 10.10
C LEU A 165 13.87 -6.33 11.14
N LEU A 166 13.56 -5.72 12.29
CA LEU A 166 12.84 -6.39 13.38
C LEU A 166 11.40 -6.73 13.02
N TYR A 167 10.82 -5.99 12.08
CA TYR A 167 9.40 -6.10 11.76
C TYR A 167 9.05 -7.31 10.85
N PRO A 168 9.74 -7.53 9.70
CA PRO A 168 9.57 -8.77 8.93
C PRO A 168 10.04 -10.01 9.70
N LEU A 169 11.07 -9.87 10.55
CA LEU A 169 11.60 -10.96 11.35
C LEU A 169 10.63 -11.40 12.45
N ALA A 170 9.95 -10.48 13.14
CA ALA A 170 8.93 -10.81 14.14
C ALA A 170 7.72 -11.54 13.52
N ILE A 171 7.31 -11.14 12.30
CA ILE A 171 6.26 -11.84 11.54
C ILE A 171 6.74 -13.22 11.06
N ALA A 172 7.95 -13.31 10.52
CA ALA A 172 8.53 -14.59 10.06
C ALA A 172 8.82 -15.58 11.20
N LEU A 173 9.19 -15.08 12.39
CA LEU A 173 9.42 -15.88 13.59
C LEU A 173 8.12 -16.34 14.26
N ALA A 174 7.02 -15.59 14.10
CA ALA A 174 5.71 -16.01 14.57
C ALA A 174 5.11 -17.20 13.78
N ASP A 175 5.58 -17.44 12.55
CA ASP A 175 4.93 -18.33 11.57
C ASP A 175 5.71 -19.60 11.19
N LYS A 176 6.95 -19.80 11.68
CA LYS A 176 7.63 -21.10 11.55
C LYS A 176 7.16 -22.07 12.63
N ASP A 177 6.23 -22.95 12.27
CA ASP A 177 6.03 -24.25 12.89
C ASP A 177 6.78 -25.33 12.09
N LYS A 178 7.31 -26.36 12.77
CA LYS A 178 8.01 -27.47 12.10
C LYS A 178 7.05 -28.40 11.34
N ASP A 179 5.75 -28.33 11.64
CA ASP A 179 4.73 -29.26 11.12
C ASP A 179 3.61 -28.60 10.28
N GLY A 180 3.77 -27.32 9.91
CA GLY A 180 2.90 -26.67 8.92
C GLY A 180 1.45 -26.43 9.35
N ARG A 181 1.15 -26.20 10.65
CA ARG A 181 -0.21 -25.84 11.09
C ARG A 181 -0.33 -24.43 11.68
N VAL A 182 -1.31 -23.70 11.13
CA VAL A 182 -2.04 -22.50 11.61
C VAL A 182 -1.20 -21.40 12.29
N GLY A 183 -0.82 -20.40 11.48
CA GLY A 183 -0.21 -19.15 11.92
C GLY A 183 -1.19 -18.14 12.52
N TRP A 184 -0.66 -17.09 13.17
CA TRP A 184 -1.44 -16.00 13.79
C TRP A 184 -2.40 -15.29 12.81
N MET A 185 -2.03 -15.21 11.54
CA MET A 185 -2.89 -14.71 10.46
C MET A 185 -4.13 -15.60 10.28
N SER A 186 -4.01 -16.92 10.39
CA SER A 186 -5.15 -17.84 10.36
C SER A 186 -6.11 -17.63 11.54
N VAL A 187 -5.60 -17.19 12.71
CA VAL A 187 -6.42 -16.84 13.88
C VAL A 187 -7.15 -15.50 13.69
N LEU A 188 -6.51 -14.51 13.05
CA LEU A 188 -7.14 -13.25 12.67
C LEU A 188 -8.27 -13.45 11.64
N PHE A 189 -8.07 -14.36 10.68
CA PHE A 189 -9.07 -14.69 9.66
C PHE A 189 -10.20 -15.61 10.16
N MET A 190 -9.94 -16.48 11.15
CA MET A 190 -10.96 -17.40 11.68
C MET A 190 -11.97 -16.74 12.65
N LYS A 191 -11.71 -15.53 13.16
CA LYS A 191 -12.61 -14.85 14.11
C LYS A 191 -13.04 -13.46 13.60
N ARG A 192 -13.75 -13.47 12.47
CA ARG A 192 -14.43 -12.31 11.80
C ARG A 192 -15.30 -11.46 12.75
N THR A 193 -15.71 -12.01 13.90
CA THR A 193 -16.62 -11.39 14.88
C THR A 193 -15.95 -10.69 16.06
N LEU A 194 -14.62 -10.75 16.21
CA LEU A 194 -13.93 -10.27 17.43
C LEU A 194 -12.89 -9.17 17.20
N ILE A 195 -12.56 -8.84 15.95
CA ILE A 195 -11.57 -7.82 15.63
C ILE A 195 -12.32 -6.55 15.19
N PRO A 196 -12.14 -5.41 15.88
CA PRO A 196 -12.73 -4.15 15.45
C PRO A 196 -12.31 -3.82 14.01
N PRO A 197 -13.22 -3.33 13.14
CA PRO A 197 -12.92 -2.98 11.75
C PRO A 197 -11.71 -2.04 11.62
N GLU A 198 -11.53 -1.14 12.59
CA GLU A 198 -10.38 -0.24 12.67
C GLU A 198 -9.09 -1.04 12.79
N THR A 199 -9.04 -2.05 13.67
CA THR A 199 -7.85 -2.88 13.87
C THR A 199 -7.52 -3.68 12.60
N LEU A 200 -8.52 -4.30 11.98
CA LEU A 200 -8.33 -5.03 10.71
C LEU A 200 -7.79 -4.12 9.60
N SER A 201 -8.32 -2.90 9.50
CA SER A 201 -7.88 -1.93 8.50
C SER A 201 -6.42 -1.49 8.68
N HIS A 202 -5.96 -1.34 9.92
CA HIS A 202 -4.56 -1.04 10.22
C HIS A 202 -3.63 -2.18 9.80
N TYR A 203 -4.02 -3.44 10.04
CA TYR A 203 -3.26 -4.60 9.58
C TYR A 203 -3.15 -4.65 8.06
N ILE A 204 -4.24 -4.40 7.33
CA ILE A 204 -4.23 -4.39 5.87
C ILE A 204 -3.36 -3.25 5.33
N ALA A 205 -3.50 -2.04 5.88
CA ALA A 205 -2.68 -0.89 5.50
C ALA A 205 -1.18 -1.13 5.76
N LEU A 206 -0.86 -1.84 6.83
CA LEU A 206 0.49 -2.24 7.19
C LEU A 206 1.05 -3.27 6.21
N MET A 207 0.28 -4.31 5.88
CA MET A 207 0.64 -5.29 4.86
C MET A 207 0.87 -4.62 3.50
N HIS A 208 -0.01 -3.72 3.10
CA HIS A 208 0.14 -2.92 1.88
C HIS A 208 1.44 -2.09 1.89
N GLY A 209 1.75 -1.45 3.02
CA GLY A 209 3.00 -0.70 3.20
C GLY A 209 4.26 -1.57 3.05
N ILE A 210 4.25 -2.80 3.57
CA ILE A 210 5.36 -3.75 3.43
C ILE A 210 5.56 -4.13 1.95
N VAL A 211 4.48 -4.47 1.23
CA VAL A 211 4.56 -4.84 -0.19
C VAL A 211 5.07 -3.68 -1.03
N LYS A 212 4.54 -2.47 -0.81
CA LYS A 212 4.96 -1.28 -1.54
C LYS A 212 6.44 -0.95 -1.30
N THR A 213 6.92 -1.15 -0.08
CA THR A 213 8.34 -0.93 0.28
C THR A 213 9.25 -1.93 -0.45
N ASN A 214 8.83 -3.18 -0.63
CA ASN A 214 9.59 -4.18 -1.41
C ASN A 214 9.82 -3.74 -2.87
N ILE A 215 8.78 -3.24 -3.55
CA ILE A 215 8.87 -2.77 -4.94
C ILE A 215 9.90 -1.62 -5.06
N ILE A 216 9.96 -0.74 -4.06
CA ILE A 216 10.90 0.39 -4.05
C ILE A 216 12.33 -0.09 -3.76
N VAL A 217 12.48 -1.07 -2.86
CA VAL A 217 13.77 -1.59 -2.42
C VAL A 217 14.43 -2.48 -3.49
N SER A 218 13.65 -3.21 -4.29
CA SER A 218 14.14 -3.99 -5.44
C SER A 218 14.63 -3.14 -6.63
N ALA A 219 14.26 -1.85 -6.67
CA ALA A 219 14.62 -0.93 -7.76
C ALA A 219 15.93 -0.14 -7.54
N ARG A 220 16.67 -0.36 -6.44
CA ARG A 220 17.91 0.38 -6.12
C ARG A 220 19.18 -0.29 -6.67
N SER A 221 20.18 0.53 -7.03
CA SER A 221 21.43 0.15 -7.71
C SER A 221 22.31 -0.83 -6.93
N ASP A 222 22.25 -0.81 -5.59
CA ASP A 222 23.20 -1.56 -4.75
C ASP A 222 22.68 -2.94 -4.34
N GLY A 223 21.49 -3.32 -4.82
CA GLY A 223 20.87 -4.60 -4.56
C GLY A 223 20.40 -4.74 -3.09
N PRO A 224 19.12 -5.02 -2.83
CA PRO A 224 18.70 -5.33 -1.48
C PRO A 224 19.36 -6.60 -0.94
N ASP A 225 19.59 -6.64 0.38
CA ASP A 225 20.07 -7.84 1.08
C ASP A 225 19.24 -9.06 0.62
N PRO A 226 19.87 -10.12 0.08
CA PRO A 226 19.20 -11.30 -0.43
C PRO A 226 18.23 -11.93 0.57
N THR A 227 18.50 -11.80 1.87
CA THR A 227 17.68 -12.30 2.97
C THR A 227 16.39 -11.48 3.11
N ILE A 228 16.47 -10.17 2.91
CA ILE A 228 15.29 -9.28 2.88
C ILE A 228 14.41 -9.66 1.69
N VAL A 229 15.01 -9.82 0.50
CA VAL A 229 14.29 -10.23 -0.72
C VAL A 229 13.61 -11.58 -0.53
N ALA A 230 14.32 -12.58 0.00
CA ALA A 230 13.77 -13.92 0.23
C ALA A 230 12.61 -13.90 1.25
N THR A 231 12.73 -13.10 2.31
CA THR A 231 11.68 -12.93 3.32
C THR A 231 10.45 -12.25 2.72
N MET A 232 10.65 -11.17 1.96
CA MET A 232 9.57 -10.45 1.31
C MET A 232 8.87 -11.28 0.22
N LEU A 233 9.61 -12.06 -0.57
CA LEU A 233 9.02 -13.00 -1.54
C LEU A 233 8.22 -14.10 -0.85
N SER A 234 8.69 -14.60 0.31
CA SER A 234 7.94 -15.56 1.11
C SER A 234 6.63 -14.95 1.63
N LEU A 235 6.66 -13.69 2.08
CA LEU A 235 5.46 -12.96 2.49
C LEU A 235 4.49 -12.76 1.32
N ILE A 236 4.98 -12.40 0.13
CA ILE A 236 4.14 -12.27 -1.08
C ILE A 236 3.49 -13.60 -1.43
N ARG A 237 4.24 -14.70 -1.42
CA ARG A 237 3.68 -16.05 -1.66
C ARG A 237 2.62 -16.40 -0.62
N TYR A 238 2.88 -16.08 0.65
CA TYR A 238 1.93 -16.28 1.74
C TYR A 238 0.64 -15.47 1.51
N MET A 239 0.76 -14.18 1.19
CA MET A 239 -0.39 -13.33 0.89
C MET A 239 -1.17 -13.84 -0.32
N LYS A 240 -0.48 -14.25 -1.40
CA LYS A 240 -1.10 -14.87 -2.58
C LYS A 240 -1.92 -16.10 -2.22
N ALA A 241 -1.42 -16.97 -1.33
CA ALA A 241 -2.17 -18.13 -0.87
C ALA A 241 -3.44 -17.77 -0.08
N HIS A 242 -3.49 -16.57 0.52
CA HIS A 242 -4.62 -16.07 1.30
C HIS A 242 -5.49 -15.04 0.54
N VAL A 243 -5.22 -14.78 -0.74
CA VAL A 243 -6.05 -13.91 -1.59
C VAL A 243 -7.53 -14.32 -1.58
N PRO A 244 -7.91 -15.63 -1.65
CA PRO A 244 -9.30 -16.03 -1.53
C PRO A 244 -9.97 -15.56 -0.22
N SER A 245 -9.23 -15.60 0.90
CA SER A 245 -9.71 -15.12 2.20
C SER A 245 -9.85 -13.60 2.23
N LEU A 246 -8.93 -12.87 1.59
CA LEU A 246 -9.05 -11.42 1.41
C LEU A 246 -10.29 -11.06 0.59
N GLY A 247 -10.66 -11.87 -0.40
CA GLY A 247 -11.89 -11.70 -1.16
C GLY A 247 -13.15 -11.61 -0.30
N THR A 248 -13.22 -12.40 0.78
CA THR A 248 -14.37 -12.34 1.72
C THR A 248 -14.44 -10.99 2.44
N LEU A 249 -13.32 -10.27 2.62
CA LEU A 249 -13.34 -8.93 3.22
C LEU A 249 -13.95 -7.87 2.29
N LEU A 250 -14.09 -8.16 1.00
CA LEU A 250 -14.76 -7.26 0.07
C LEU A 250 -16.29 -7.26 0.25
N GLU A 251 -16.85 -8.36 0.73
CA GLU A 251 -18.31 -8.56 0.79
C GLU A 251 -18.90 -7.87 2.04
N ASP A 252 -18.33 -8.09 3.23
CA ASP A 252 -18.97 -7.73 4.52
C ASP A 252 -18.20 -6.70 5.38
N CYS A 253 -17.43 -5.81 4.78
CA CYS A 253 -16.63 -4.84 5.54
C CYS A 253 -17.01 -3.38 5.28
N SER A 254 -16.52 -2.50 6.17
CA SER A 254 -16.65 -1.06 5.96
C SER A 254 -15.96 -0.63 4.66
N PRO A 255 -16.42 0.44 3.99
CA PRO A 255 -15.81 0.92 2.74
C PRO A 255 -14.29 1.15 2.85
N TYR A 256 -13.81 1.61 4.02
CA TYR A 256 -12.38 1.78 4.27
C TYR A 256 -11.59 0.46 4.25
N VAL A 257 -12.08 -0.58 4.94
CA VAL A 257 -11.45 -1.91 4.92
C VAL A 257 -11.47 -2.48 3.50
N ARG A 258 -12.59 -2.30 2.78
CA ARG A 258 -12.72 -2.70 1.37
C ARG A 258 -11.69 -2.01 0.49
N ARG A 259 -11.56 -0.68 0.56
CA ARG A 259 -10.56 0.11 -0.17
C ARG A 259 -9.15 -0.39 0.12
N LYS A 260 -8.77 -0.57 1.39
CA LYS A 260 -7.43 -1.09 1.75
C LYS A 260 -7.21 -2.52 1.29
N THR A 261 -8.25 -3.35 1.28
CA THR A 261 -8.18 -4.71 0.73
C THR A 261 -7.94 -4.65 -0.78
N LEU A 262 -8.64 -3.77 -1.51
CA LEU A 262 -8.45 -3.56 -2.94
C LEU A 262 -7.04 -3.02 -3.25
N GLU A 263 -6.54 -2.03 -2.51
CA GLU A 263 -5.16 -1.53 -2.64
C GLU A 263 -4.13 -2.64 -2.46
N LEU A 264 -4.31 -3.48 -1.43
CA LEU A 264 -3.43 -4.61 -1.16
C LEU A 264 -3.48 -5.64 -2.29
N LEU A 265 -4.69 -6.02 -2.74
CA LEU A 265 -4.87 -6.96 -3.84
C LEU A 265 -4.23 -6.43 -5.11
N HIS A 266 -4.53 -5.19 -5.50
CA HIS A 266 -3.95 -4.52 -6.65
C HIS A 266 -2.42 -4.53 -6.61
N THR A 267 -1.82 -4.20 -5.46
CA THR A 267 -0.36 -4.21 -5.29
C THR A 267 0.22 -5.62 -5.41
N ILE A 268 -0.42 -6.62 -4.80
CA ILE A 268 0.03 -8.02 -4.88
C ILE A 268 0.01 -8.50 -6.33
N THR A 269 -1.04 -8.16 -7.09
CA THR A 269 -1.22 -8.66 -8.46
C THR A 269 -0.36 -7.92 -9.48
N THR A 270 -0.16 -6.62 -9.32
CA THR A 270 0.74 -5.82 -10.19
C THR A 270 2.20 -6.19 -10.03
N SER A 271 2.62 -6.54 -8.81
CA SER A 271 4.04 -6.79 -8.51
C SER A 271 4.68 -7.97 -9.26
N ASN A 272 3.89 -8.93 -9.75
CA ASN A 272 4.43 -10.15 -10.40
C ASN A 272 3.96 -10.36 -11.84
N GLY A 273 2.89 -9.69 -12.27
CA GLY A 273 2.38 -9.79 -13.65
C GLY A 273 1.97 -11.20 -14.11
N ASP A 274 1.96 -12.21 -13.23
CA ASP A 274 1.65 -13.58 -13.61
C ASP A 274 0.15 -13.78 -13.84
N MET A 275 -0.20 -14.63 -14.82
CA MET A 275 -1.58 -14.86 -15.25
C MET A 275 -2.47 -15.40 -14.11
N VAL A 276 -1.91 -16.16 -13.17
CA VAL A 276 -2.66 -16.67 -12.01
C VAL A 276 -3.13 -15.52 -11.12
N SER A 277 -2.25 -14.55 -10.84
CA SER A 277 -2.57 -13.35 -10.07
C SER A 277 -3.63 -12.52 -10.78
N ILE A 278 -3.55 -12.40 -12.10
CA ILE A 278 -4.55 -11.69 -12.92
C ILE A 278 -5.92 -12.40 -12.90
N ILE A 279 -5.94 -13.72 -12.97
CA ILE A 279 -7.17 -14.51 -12.87
C ILE A 279 -7.83 -14.31 -11.49
N LEU A 280 -7.04 -14.36 -10.41
CA LEU A 280 -7.54 -14.08 -9.07
C LEU A 280 -8.07 -12.65 -8.97
N LEU A 281 -7.37 -11.69 -9.58
CA LEU A 281 -7.78 -10.30 -9.66
C LEU A 281 -9.18 -10.16 -10.29
N LEU A 282 -9.37 -10.75 -11.47
CA LEU A 282 -10.62 -10.70 -12.20
C LEU A 282 -11.77 -11.40 -11.45
N ASP A 283 -11.51 -12.54 -10.81
CA ASP A 283 -12.53 -13.23 -10.01
C ASP A 283 -12.99 -12.36 -8.83
N HIS A 284 -12.05 -11.71 -8.14
CA HIS A 284 -12.37 -10.82 -7.02
C HIS A 284 -13.04 -9.53 -7.46
N LEU A 285 -12.57 -8.90 -8.54
CA LEU A 285 -13.23 -7.74 -9.15
C LEU A 285 -14.66 -8.08 -9.53
N TYR A 286 -14.86 -9.22 -10.20
CA TYR A 286 -16.17 -9.68 -10.58
C TYR A 286 -17.06 -9.82 -9.34
N ARG A 287 -16.65 -10.54 -8.30
CA ARG A 287 -17.47 -10.68 -7.07
C ARG A 287 -17.77 -9.35 -6.39
N CYS A 288 -16.75 -8.49 -6.28
CA CYS A 288 -16.87 -7.20 -5.64
C CYS A 288 -17.88 -6.32 -6.38
N LEU A 289 -17.84 -6.31 -7.71
CA LEU A 289 -18.76 -5.52 -8.51
C LEU A 289 -20.12 -6.21 -8.74
N ASP A 290 -20.20 -7.54 -8.73
CA ASP A 290 -21.44 -8.33 -8.83
C ASP A 290 -22.33 -8.08 -7.59
N HIS A 291 -21.73 -7.89 -6.41
CA HIS A 291 -22.43 -7.38 -5.23
C HIS A 291 -22.98 -5.95 -5.40
N ILE A 292 -22.42 -5.16 -6.31
CA ILE A 292 -22.88 -3.80 -6.64
C ILE A 292 -23.82 -3.81 -7.84
N HIS A 293 -23.91 -4.92 -8.58
CA HIS A 293 -24.70 -5.04 -9.80
C HIS A 293 -26.19 -5.09 -9.47
N ASN A 294 -26.66 -3.97 -8.94
CA ASN A 294 -28.02 -3.60 -8.65
C ASN A 294 -28.42 -2.59 -9.75
N PRO A 295 -29.68 -2.57 -10.24
CA PRO A 295 -30.18 -1.53 -11.15
C PRO A 295 -29.88 -0.08 -10.71
N SER A 296 -29.50 0.12 -9.44
CA SER A 296 -28.98 1.38 -8.93
C SER A 296 -27.54 1.72 -9.34
N PHE A 297 -26.79 0.95 -10.15
CA PHE A 297 -25.42 1.36 -10.52
C PHE A 297 -25.37 2.76 -11.12
N THR A 298 -26.29 3.10 -12.02
CA THR A 298 -26.38 4.45 -12.60
C THR A 298 -26.72 5.50 -11.54
N GLU A 299 -27.62 5.18 -10.61
CA GLU A 299 -28.00 6.05 -9.49
C GLU A 299 -26.83 6.26 -8.53
N TRP A 300 -26.17 5.17 -8.12
CA TRP A 300 -24.96 5.15 -7.31
C TRP A 300 -23.83 5.93 -7.98
N TRP A 301 -23.59 5.69 -9.27
CA TRP A 301 -22.58 6.38 -10.05
C TRP A 301 -22.85 7.89 -10.06
N THR A 302 -24.09 8.28 -10.34
CA THR A 302 -24.50 9.68 -10.32
C THR A 302 -24.28 10.31 -8.95
N ARG A 303 -24.53 9.58 -7.86
CA ARG A 303 -24.27 10.05 -6.48
C ARG A 303 -22.79 10.10 -6.11
N THR A 304 -21.99 9.18 -6.62
CA THR A 304 -20.56 9.05 -6.30
C THR A 304 -19.72 10.08 -7.06
N ILE A 305 -20.27 10.64 -8.14
CA ILE A 305 -19.56 11.53 -9.04
C ILE A 305 -19.89 13.01 -8.87
N THR A 306 -20.86 13.34 -8.04
CA THR A 306 -21.09 14.73 -7.62
C THR A 306 -19.90 15.25 -6.84
N ASP A 307 -19.49 16.50 -7.08
CA ASP A 307 -18.32 17.14 -6.48
C ASP A 307 -18.34 17.14 -4.93
N ASP A 308 -19.52 17.01 -4.33
CA ASP A 308 -19.69 16.94 -2.87
C ASP A 308 -19.20 15.62 -2.26
N TYR A 309 -19.04 14.56 -3.08
CA TYR A 309 -18.58 13.25 -2.62
C TYR A 309 -17.05 13.20 -2.60
N THR A 310 -16.47 13.78 -1.55
CA THR A 310 -15.02 13.70 -1.32
C THR A 310 -14.63 12.32 -0.77
N GLU A 311 -13.36 11.93 -0.93
CA GLU A 311 -12.79 10.66 -0.45
C GLU A 311 -13.00 10.36 1.04
N PHE A 312 -13.42 11.36 1.81
CA PHE A 312 -13.65 11.34 3.25
C PHE A 312 -15.11 11.07 3.64
N PHE A 313 -16.07 11.26 2.74
CA PHE A 313 -17.47 10.91 2.99
C PHE A 313 -17.73 9.50 2.47
N LEU A 314 -17.86 8.56 3.41
CA LEU A 314 -18.25 7.20 3.11
C LEU A 314 -19.73 7.05 3.47
N ASP A 315 -20.60 6.95 2.47
CA ASP A 315 -21.97 6.52 2.72
C ASP A 315 -21.93 5.02 3.11
N PRO A 316 -22.25 4.65 4.37
CA PRO A 316 -22.18 3.26 4.82
C PRO A 316 -23.16 2.36 4.07
N SER A 317 -24.20 2.94 3.45
CA SER A 317 -25.19 2.21 2.66
C SER A 317 -24.67 1.81 1.29
N HIS A 318 -23.54 2.37 0.83
CA HIS A 318 -22.97 2.06 -0.47
C HIS A 318 -21.81 1.08 -0.39
N PRO A 319 -21.81 0.04 -1.26
CA PRO A 319 -20.80 -1.00 -1.23
C PRO A 319 -19.44 -0.55 -1.77
N ILE A 320 -19.34 0.50 -2.59
CA ILE A 320 -18.05 0.97 -3.12
C ILE A 320 -18.03 2.49 -3.13
N ASP A 321 -16.89 3.06 -2.75
CA ASP A 321 -16.59 4.47 -2.90
C ASP A 321 -15.79 4.75 -4.19
N ARG A 322 -15.66 6.02 -4.57
CA ARG A 322 -14.97 6.46 -5.80
C ARG A 322 -13.55 5.90 -5.95
N GLU A 323 -12.75 5.92 -4.88
CA GLU A 323 -11.37 5.41 -4.90
C GLU A 323 -11.32 3.89 -5.04
N SER A 324 -12.21 3.19 -4.34
CA SER A 324 -12.37 1.75 -4.50
C SER A 324 -12.72 1.40 -5.96
N LEU A 325 -13.56 2.19 -6.63
CA LEU A 325 -13.84 1.98 -8.05
C LEU A 325 -12.65 2.31 -8.96
N LYS A 326 -11.90 3.39 -8.70
CA LYS A 326 -10.65 3.68 -9.45
C LYS A 326 -9.70 2.49 -9.38
N ILE A 327 -9.50 1.94 -8.18
CA ILE A 327 -8.66 0.74 -7.98
C ILE A 327 -9.20 -0.42 -8.81
N CYS A 328 -10.52 -0.68 -8.78
CA CYS A 328 -11.14 -1.72 -9.59
C CYS A 328 -10.94 -1.53 -11.10
N VAL A 329 -11.10 -0.31 -11.61
CA VAL A 329 -10.87 0.03 -13.02
C VAL A 329 -9.40 -0.18 -13.39
N ASN A 330 -8.45 0.28 -12.56
CA ASN A 330 -7.03 0.08 -12.80
C ASN A 330 -6.65 -1.41 -12.84
N MET A 331 -7.14 -2.19 -11.88
CA MET A 331 -6.95 -3.64 -11.84
C MET A 331 -7.48 -4.31 -13.12
N LEU A 332 -8.64 -3.89 -13.63
CA LEU A 332 -9.20 -4.40 -14.89
C LEU A 332 -8.32 -4.01 -16.10
N LEU A 333 -7.91 -2.75 -16.20
CA LEU A 333 -7.09 -2.25 -17.31
C LEU A 333 -5.73 -2.96 -17.35
N GLU A 334 -5.15 -3.24 -16.20
CA GLU A 334 -3.91 -4.01 -16.06
C GLU A 334 -4.13 -5.48 -16.43
N ALA A 335 -5.21 -6.10 -15.96
CA ALA A 335 -5.57 -7.47 -16.32
C ALA A 335 -5.74 -7.63 -17.84
N LEU A 336 -6.41 -6.67 -18.49
CA LEU A 336 -6.55 -6.62 -19.95
C LEU A 336 -5.20 -6.44 -20.64
N SER A 337 -4.38 -5.49 -20.16
CA SER A 337 -3.07 -5.20 -20.75
C SER A 337 -2.13 -6.39 -20.66
N ALA A 338 -2.11 -7.07 -19.51
CA ALA A 338 -1.29 -8.24 -19.29
C ALA A 338 -1.82 -9.46 -20.06
N GLY A 339 -3.13 -9.69 -20.04
CA GLY A 339 -3.77 -10.71 -20.84
C GLY A 339 -3.36 -10.61 -22.31
N MET A 340 -3.50 -9.42 -22.93
CA MET A 340 -3.16 -9.20 -24.33
C MET A 340 -1.70 -9.50 -24.70
N ARG A 341 -0.75 -9.35 -23.79
CA ARG A 341 0.65 -9.75 -24.06
C ARG A 341 0.79 -11.26 -24.18
N ASP A 342 0.08 -12.00 -23.34
CA ASP A 342 0.15 -13.47 -23.26
C ASP A 342 -0.68 -14.19 -24.34
N PHE A 343 -1.64 -13.52 -25.00
CA PHE A 343 -2.39 -14.11 -26.13
C PHE A 343 -1.54 -14.37 -27.39
N SER A 344 -0.29 -13.91 -27.43
CA SER A 344 0.62 -14.06 -28.58
C SER A 344 1.15 -15.49 -28.80
N GLY A 345 0.99 -16.40 -27.82
CA GLY A 345 1.42 -17.80 -27.94
C GLY A 345 0.40 -18.72 -28.65
N PRO A 346 0.85 -19.76 -29.39
CA PRO A 346 -0.02 -20.69 -30.11
C PRO A 346 -0.78 -21.66 -29.20
N GLU A 347 -0.26 -21.93 -27.99
CA GLU A 347 -0.90 -22.85 -27.05
C GLU A 347 -1.88 -22.13 -26.13
N ILE A 348 -3.08 -22.72 -25.98
CA ILE A 348 -4.08 -22.26 -25.04
C ILE A 348 -3.87 -22.99 -23.70
N THR A 349 -3.22 -22.31 -22.76
CA THR A 349 -3.04 -22.81 -21.39
C THR A 349 -4.35 -22.86 -20.61
N VAL A 350 -4.39 -23.61 -19.51
CA VAL A 350 -5.56 -23.70 -18.62
C VAL A 350 -5.89 -22.32 -18.03
N GLU A 351 -4.84 -21.58 -17.67
CA GLU A 351 -4.90 -20.22 -17.16
C GLU A 351 -5.54 -19.29 -18.19
N ARG A 352 -5.12 -19.37 -19.46
CA ARG A 352 -5.70 -18.56 -20.54
C ARG A 352 -7.20 -18.83 -20.71
N LYS A 353 -7.64 -20.10 -20.70
CA LYS A 353 -9.08 -20.43 -20.75
C LYS A 353 -9.84 -19.84 -19.58
N ARG A 354 -9.27 -19.92 -18.37
CA ARG A 354 -9.90 -19.39 -17.15
C ARG A 354 -9.97 -17.86 -17.16
N PHE A 355 -8.91 -17.19 -17.60
CA PHE A 355 -8.90 -15.75 -17.81
C PHE A 355 -10.00 -15.34 -18.79
N MET A 356 -10.09 -16.04 -19.94
CA MET A 356 -11.12 -15.77 -20.94
C MET A 356 -12.53 -15.96 -20.40
N PHE A 357 -12.77 -17.03 -19.64
CA PHE A 357 -14.07 -17.28 -19.00
C PHE A 357 -14.45 -16.17 -18.01
N LEU A 358 -13.50 -15.71 -17.17
CA LEU A 358 -13.76 -14.62 -16.23
C LEU A 358 -13.99 -13.30 -16.95
N LEU A 359 -13.25 -13.04 -18.02
CA LEU A 359 -13.40 -11.82 -18.81
C LEU A 359 -14.74 -11.79 -19.54
N ASP A 360 -15.22 -12.93 -20.05
CA ASP A 360 -16.55 -13.07 -20.63
C ASP A 360 -17.63 -12.82 -19.57
N ARG A 361 -17.50 -13.46 -18.40
CA ARG A 361 -18.41 -13.25 -17.27
C ARG A 361 -18.48 -11.78 -16.85
N PHE A 362 -17.33 -11.11 -16.76
CA PHE A 362 -17.24 -9.66 -16.52
C PHE A 362 -17.92 -8.86 -17.62
N SER A 363 -17.67 -9.20 -18.89
CA SER A 363 -18.25 -8.51 -20.05
C SER A 363 -19.77 -8.58 -20.06
N VAL A 364 -20.33 -9.73 -19.71
CA VAL A 364 -21.77 -9.96 -19.61
C VAL A 364 -22.34 -9.25 -18.39
N GLY A 365 -21.69 -9.40 -17.24
CA GLY A 365 -22.09 -8.74 -16.00
C GLY A 365 -22.16 -7.23 -16.14
N PHE A 366 -21.15 -6.58 -16.74
CA PHE A 366 -21.08 -5.12 -16.83
C PHE A 366 -21.50 -4.57 -18.19
N ALA A 367 -22.30 -5.31 -18.97
CA ALA A 367 -22.64 -4.94 -20.33
C ALA A 367 -23.30 -3.56 -20.43
N ASP A 368 -24.20 -3.21 -19.51
CA ASP A 368 -24.90 -1.93 -19.51
C ASP A 368 -23.96 -0.75 -19.28
N VAL A 369 -22.98 -0.90 -18.38
CA VAL A 369 -21.95 0.10 -18.11
C VAL A 369 -21.01 0.23 -19.29
N LEU A 370 -20.51 -0.89 -19.80
CA LEU A 370 -19.54 -0.93 -20.90
C LEU A 370 -20.13 -0.47 -22.23
N ARG A 371 -21.44 -0.58 -22.43
CA ARG A 371 -22.16 -0.09 -23.61
C ARG A 371 -22.71 1.31 -23.46
N ASN A 372 -22.53 1.94 -22.30
CA ASN A 372 -23.05 3.29 -22.05
C ASN A 372 -22.35 4.31 -22.96
N SER A 373 -23.13 5.14 -23.65
CA SER A 373 -22.60 6.19 -24.53
C SER A 373 -21.80 7.26 -23.78
N ASN A 374 -22.06 7.43 -22.48
CA ASN A 374 -21.39 8.38 -21.58
C ASN A 374 -20.14 7.79 -20.92
N LEU A 375 -19.70 6.58 -21.28
CA LEU A 375 -18.55 5.93 -20.65
C LEU A 375 -17.27 6.80 -20.67
N ARG A 376 -17.08 7.62 -21.70
CA ARG A 376 -16.00 8.61 -21.76
C ARG A 376 -16.12 9.66 -20.67
N THR A 377 -17.29 10.31 -20.57
CA THR A 377 -17.57 11.30 -19.51
C THR A 377 -17.36 10.69 -18.14
N TYR A 378 -17.83 9.46 -17.95
CA TYR A 378 -17.65 8.73 -16.70
C TYR A 378 -16.18 8.51 -16.35
N LEU A 379 -15.35 8.13 -17.33
CA LEU A 379 -13.92 7.99 -17.11
C LEU A 379 -13.26 9.31 -16.66
N PHE A 380 -13.55 10.42 -17.34
CA PHE A 380 -12.97 11.72 -16.99
C PHE A 380 -13.45 12.23 -15.64
N GLN A 381 -14.73 12.05 -15.34
CA GLN A 381 -15.25 12.41 -14.03
C GLN A 381 -14.69 11.51 -12.93
N LEU A 382 -14.35 10.25 -13.20
CA LEU A 382 -13.73 9.36 -12.22
C LEU A 382 -12.34 9.84 -11.81
N TYR A 383 -11.52 10.22 -12.80
CA TYR A 383 -10.10 10.54 -12.62
C TYR A 383 -9.79 12.05 -12.61
N GLY A 384 -10.79 12.92 -12.82
CA GLY A 384 -10.58 14.36 -13.00
C GLY A 384 -10.14 15.11 -11.74
N ASP A 385 -10.12 14.45 -10.58
CA ASP A 385 -9.58 14.96 -9.32
C ASP A 385 -8.07 14.70 -9.16
N ASN A 386 -7.47 13.90 -10.05
CA ASN A 386 -6.04 13.59 -10.01
C ASN A 386 -5.46 13.44 -11.42
N ASP A 387 -4.81 14.50 -11.90
CA ASP A 387 -4.21 14.57 -13.24
C ASP A 387 -3.22 13.44 -13.51
N ALA A 388 -2.40 13.07 -12.51
CA ALA A 388 -1.43 11.99 -12.64
C ALA A 388 -2.10 10.63 -12.90
N GLN A 389 -3.20 10.36 -12.20
CA GLN A 389 -3.98 9.15 -12.45
C GLN A 389 -4.68 9.21 -13.82
N LEU A 390 -5.26 10.36 -14.17
CA LEU A 390 -5.93 10.56 -15.46
C LEU A 390 -4.99 10.25 -16.63
N PHE A 391 -3.82 10.90 -16.69
CA PHE A 391 -2.87 10.68 -17.79
C PHE A 391 -2.21 9.31 -17.76
N GLY A 392 -2.07 8.71 -16.57
CA GLY A 392 -1.70 7.30 -16.42
C GLY A 392 -2.70 6.38 -17.12
N VAL A 393 -3.99 6.57 -16.87
CA VAL A 393 -5.08 5.77 -17.46
C VAL A 393 -5.22 6.01 -18.96
N LEU A 394 -5.15 7.26 -19.43
CA LEU A 394 -5.16 7.57 -20.86
C LEU A 394 -3.99 6.90 -21.60
N SER A 395 -2.82 6.82 -20.96
CA SER A 395 -1.66 6.09 -21.51
C SER A 395 -1.91 4.59 -21.64
N ILE A 396 -2.63 3.97 -20.70
CA ILE A 396 -3.02 2.56 -20.78
C ILE A 396 -3.99 2.34 -21.94
N PHE A 397 -4.96 3.24 -22.15
CA PHE A 397 -5.89 3.13 -23.29
C PHE A 397 -5.19 3.17 -24.66
N ILE A 398 -4.09 3.93 -24.81
CA ILE A 398 -3.28 3.87 -26.04
C ILE A 398 -2.76 2.45 -26.28
N GLN A 399 -2.18 1.83 -25.25
CA GLN A 399 -1.62 0.47 -25.34
C GLN A 399 -2.71 -0.56 -25.61
N LEU A 400 -3.82 -0.47 -24.86
CA LEU A 400 -4.93 -1.39 -25.01
C LEU A 400 -5.54 -1.32 -26.41
N TYR A 401 -5.73 -0.11 -26.93
CA TYR A 401 -6.28 0.10 -28.25
C TYR A 401 -5.37 -0.48 -29.33
N ILE A 402 -4.05 -0.25 -29.25
CA ILE A 402 -3.10 -0.85 -30.21
C ILE A 402 -3.18 -2.38 -30.16
N GLY A 403 -3.18 -2.98 -28.95
CA GLY A 403 -3.25 -4.43 -28.76
C GLY A 403 -4.53 -5.04 -29.32
N VAL A 404 -5.69 -4.48 -28.98
CA VAL A 404 -6.98 -4.99 -29.49
C VAL A 404 -7.10 -4.83 -30.99
N GLN A 405 -6.60 -3.74 -31.59
CA GLN A 405 -6.66 -3.58 -33.04
C GLN A 405 -5.89 -4.67 -33.80
N GLN A 406 -4.85 -5.25 -33.18
CA GLN A 406 -4.02 -6.31 -33.77
C GLN A 406 -4.55 -7.72 -33.48
N ASP A 407 -5.46 -7.89 -32.52
CA ASP A 407 -5.95 -9.20 -32.06
C ASP A 407 -7.41 -9.45 -32.49
N GLU A 408 -7.60 -10.15 -33.60
CA GLU A 408 -8.93 -10.56 -34.10
C GLU A 408 -9.64 -11.56 -33.17
N ILE A 409 -8.89 -12.33 -32.37
CA ILE A 409 -9.48 -13.28 -31.43
C ILE A 409 -10.15 -12.50 -30.29
N MET A 410 -9.48 -11.48 -29.74
CA MET A 410 -10.05 -10.60 -28.73
C MET A 410 -11.33 -9.91 -29.22
N LYS A 411 -11.31 -9.37 -30.45
CA LYS A 411 -12.49 -8.74 -31.06
C LYS A 411 -13.69 -9.70 -31.15
N ARG A 412 -13.44 -10.95 -31.55
CA ARG A 412 -14.47 -11.96 -31.72
C ARG A 412 -15.01 -12.50 -30.39
N LEU A 413 -14.12 -12.71 -29.42
CA LEU A 413 -14.47 -13.37 -28.15
C LEU A 413 -15.03 -12.41 -27.12
N PHE A 414 -14.64 -11.13 -27.15
CA PHE A 414 -15.08 -10.14 -26.17
C PHE A 414 -15.66 -8.90 -26.88
N PRO A 415 -16.79 -9.04 -27.60
CA PRO A 415 -17.37 -7.94 -28.37
C PRO A 415 -17.78 -6.75 -27.50
N THR A 416 -18.25 -6.97 -26.27
CA THR A 416 -18.63 -5.88 -25.35
C THR A 416 -17.43 -5.07 -24.87
N ILE A 417 -16.33 -5.72 -24.47
CA ILE A 417 -15.09 -5.03 -24.10
C ILE A 417 -14.49 -4.32 -25.31
N THR A 418 -14.49 -4.98 -26.45
CA THR A 418 -14.03 -4.40 -27.72
C THR A 418 -14.82 -3.14 -28.05
N TYR A 419 -16.15 -3.18 -27.92
CA TYR A 419 -17.01 -2.00 -28.07
C TYR A 419 -16.63 -0.88 -27.09
N ALA A 420 -16.46 -1.20 -25.80
CA ALA A 420 -16.06 -0.22 -24.79
C ALA A 420 -14.71 0.43 -25.12
N LEU A 421 -13.71 -0.35 -25.55
CA LEU A 421 -12.40 0.15 -25.96
C LEU A 421 -12.45 0.96 -27.27
N HIS A 422 -13.40 0.67 -28.16
CA HIS A 422 -13.67 1.51 -29.33
C HIS A 422 -14.32 2.84 -28.94
N THR A 423 -15.24 2.84 -27.97
CA THR A 423 -15.83 4.05 -27.39
C THR A 423 -14.77 4.88 -26.66
N LEU A 424 -13.85 4.21 -25.95
CA LEU A 424 -12.70 4.78 -25.26
C LEU A 424 -11.45 4.81 -26.14
N ASN A 425 -11.59 4.94 -27.46
CA ASN A 425 -10.42 5.03 -28.32
C ASN A 425 -9.59 6.28 -28.00
N PRO A 426 -8.26 6.24 -28.13
CA PRO A 426 -7.39 7.33 -27.68
C PRO A 426 -7.68 8.68 -28.36
N HIS A 427 -8.09 8.68 -29.63
CA HIS A 427 -8.45 9.92 -30.33
C HIS A 427 -9.71 10.58 -29.76
N ALA A 428 -10.74 9.78 -29.49
CA ALA A 428 -11.97 10.26 -28.87
C ALA A 428 -11.75 10.70 -27.42
N LEU A 429 -10.86 10.04 -26.68
CA LEU A 429 -10.47 10.45 -25.33
C LEU A 429 -9.70 11.78 -25.36
N TRP A 430 -8.76 11.95 -26.29
CA TRP A 430 -8.03 13.21 -26.46
C TRP A 430 -8.96 14.38 -26.80
N ILE A 431 -9.86 14.22 -27.77
CA ILE A 431 -10.81 15.28 -28.12
C ILE A 431 -11.73 15.61 -26.94
N HIS A 432 -12.18 14.60 -26.19
CA HIS A 432 -12.99 14.84 -25.00
C HIS A 432 -12.21 15.58 -23.90
N PHE A 433 -10.95 15.19 -23.66
CA PHE A 433 -10.05 15.90 -22.75
C PHE A 433 -9.87 17.36 -23.16
N SER A 434 -9.53 17.61 -24.43
CA SER A 434 -9.27 18.97 -24.89
C SER A 434 -10.51 19.85 -24.81
N LEU A 435 -11.71 19.30 -25.06
CA LEU A 435 -12.97 20.01 -24.88
C LEU A 435 -13.21 20.37 -23.41
N ASN A 436 -12.92 19.47 -22.47
CA ASN A 436 -13.06 19.73 -21.04
C ASN A 436 -12.06 20.78 -20.55
N THR A 437 -10.95 21.00 -21.26
CA THR A 437 -10.00 22.10 -21.02
C THR A 437 -10.23 23.30 -21.94
N ASN A 438 -11.46 23.48 -22.46
CA ASN A 438 -11.86 24.57 -23.36
C ASN A 438 -11.02 24.72 -24.64
N ASN A 439 -10.30 23.67 -25.04
CA ASN A 439 -9.29 23.67 -26.08
C ASN A 439 -8.28 24.81 -25.93
N ASP A 440 -7.90 25.12 -24.69
CA ASP A 440 -6.96 26.17 -24.39
C ASP A 440 -5.51 25.63 -24.34
N PRO A 441 -4.60 26.16 -25.18
CA PRO A 441 -3.20 25.77 -25.13
C PRO A 441 -2.45 26.24 -23.86
N GLU A 442 -2.95 27.19 -23.04
CA GLU A 442 -2.29 27.56 -21.77
C GLU A 442 -2.49 26.43 -20.77
N THR A 443 -3.71 25.93 -20.67
CA THR A 443 -4.02 24.78 -19.83
C THR A 443 -3.14 23.56 -20.17
N LEU A 444 -2.93 23.25 -21.46
CA LEU A 444 -2.01 22.17 -21.86
C LEU A 444 -0.55 22.47 -21.54
N LEU A 445 -0.14 23.74 -21.64
CA LEU A 445 1.20 24.17 -21.27
C LEU A 445 1.44 24.02 -19.77
N ASP A 446 0.46 24.37 -18.93
CA ASP A 446 0.53 24.21 -17.48
C ASP A 446 0.73 22.74 -17.09
N PHE A 447 0.03 21.82 -17.76
CA PHE A 447 0.28 20.39 -17.59
C PHE A 447 1.69 19.96 -18.04
N LEU A 448 2.22 20.54 -19.13
CA LEU A 448 3.58 20.21 -19.62
C LEU A 448 4.69 20.69 -18.68
N ILE A 449 4.51 21.83 -18.02
CA ILE A 449 5.50 22.37 -17.09
C ILE A 449 5.36 21.75 -15.70
N SER A 450 4.16 21.25 -15.35
CA SER A 450 3.92 20.51 -14.10
C SER A 450 4.49 19.09 -14.18
N GLY A 451 5.69 18.91 -13.62
CA GLY A 451 6.41 17.63 -13.62
C GLY A 451 5.72 16.49 -12.87
N GLU A 452 4.67 16.77 -12.10
CA GLU A 452 3.98 15.80 -11.25
C GLU A 452 2.76 15.14 -11.94
N THR A 453 2.30 15.69 -13.06
CA THR A 453 1.06 15.24 -13.72
C THR A 453 1.25 14.02 -14.62
N GLY A 454 2.49 13.68 -15.02
CA GLY A 454 2.74 12.67 -16.04
C GLY A 454 2.23 13.03 -17.45
N PHE A 455 1.72 14.26 -17.65
CA PHE A 455 1.15 14.68 -18.94
C PHE A 455 2.15 14.61 -20.07
N LEU A 456 3.40 15.05 -19.86
CA LEU A 456 4.44 15.01 -20.89
C LEU A 456 4.66 13.59 -21.42
N GLU A 457 4.70 12.59 -20.53
CA GLU A 457 4.91 11.20 -20.91
C GLU A 457 3.74 10.68 -21.77
N TYR A 458 2.52 10.93 -21.32
CA TYR A 458 1.32 10.62 -22.07
C TYR A 458 1.31 11.33 -23.43
N PHE A 459 1.54 12.64 -23.44
CA PHE A 459 1.39 13.47 -24.62
C PHE A 459 2.40 13.10 -25.70
N VAL A 460 3.66 12.85 -25.34
CA VAL A 460 4.67 12.37 -26.30
C VAL A 460 4.30 10.99 -26.87
N LYS A 461 3.75 10.08 -26.05
CA LYS A 461 3.24 8.79 -26.53
C LYS A 461 2.04 8.98 -27.47
N TYR A 462 1.14 9.91 -27.15
CA TYR A 462 -0.04 10.20 -27.94
C TYR A 462 0.29 10.87 -29.28
N LEU A 463 1.22 11.83 -29.33
CA LEU A 463 1.69 12.43 -30.58
C LEU A 463 2.30 11.39 -31.53
N ARG A 464 3.09 10.43 -31.00
CA ARG A 464 3.58 9.27 -31.78
C ARG A 464 2.42 8.43 -32.31
N PHE A 465 1.42 8.19 -31.48
CA PHE A 465 0.25 7.43 -31.86
C PHE A 465 -0.53 8.12 -32.99
N ILE A 466 -0.73 9.45 -32.93
CA ILE A 466 -1.31 10.23 -34.03
C ILE A 466 -0.50 10.06 -35.32
N LEU A 467 0.82 10.25 -35.29
CA LEU A 467 1.65 10.12 -36.49
C LEU A 467 1.58 8.73 -37.12
N SER A 468 1.43 7.68 -36.32
CA SER A 468 1.26 6.31 -36.83
C SER A 468 -0.12 6.06 -37.47
N ARG A 469 -1.10 6.93 -37.22
CA ARG A 469 -2.52 6.75 -37.59
C ARG A 469 -3.19 8.09 -37.91
N VAL A 470 -2.53 8.94 -38.70
CA VAL A 470 -2.99 10.32 -38.98
C VAL A 470 -4.41 10.33 -39.53
N GLU A 471 -4.71 9.46 -40.49
CA GLU A 471 -6.05 9.34 -41.08
C GLU A 471 -7.12 8.94 -40.07
N ALA A 472 -6.79 8.10 -39.09
CA ALA A 472 -7.75 7.72 -38.05
C ALA A 472 -8.07 8.93 -37.15
N PHE A 473 -7.07 9.74 -36.81
CA PHE A 473 -7.28 10.97 -36.05
C PHE A 473 -8.08 11.99 -36.87
N ARG A 474 -7.70 12.24 -38.13
CA ARG A 474 -8.42 13.14 -39.04
C ARG A 474 -9.90 12.76 -39.16
N ASN A 475 -10.19 11.49 -39.43
CA ASN A 475 -11.56 11.00 -39.54
C ASN A 475 -12.34 11.17 -38.22
N MET A 476 -11.69 10.95 -37.07
CA MET A 476 -12.32 11.17 -35.76
C MET A 476 -12.64 12.66 -35.53
N CYS A 477 -11.69 13.54 -35.82
CA CYS A 477 -11.87 14.98 -35.73
C CYS A 477 -12.99 15.48 -36.64
N GLN A 478 -13.05 15.01 -37.89
CA GLN A 478 -14.11 15.35 -38.84
C GLN A 478 -15.49 14.91 -38.35
N ARG A 479 -15.62 13.68 -37.85
CA ARG A 479 -16.88 13.16 -37.28
C ARG A 479 -17.38 13.96 -36.09
N GLN A 480 -16.47 14.54 -35.31
CA GLN A 480 -16.80 15.36 -34.14
C GLN A 480 -16.81 16.87 -34.42
N GLY A 481 -16.56 17.30 -35.66
CA GLY A 481 -16.46 18.73 -36.00
C GLY A 481 -15.29 19.45 -35.30
N ALA A 482 -14.25 18.71 -34.90
CA ALA A 482 -13.16 19.22 -34.05
C ALA A 482 -11.86 19.53 -34.82
N MET A 483 -11.80 19.29 -36.14
CA MET A 483 -10.52 19.34 -36.89
C MET A 483 -9.80 20.69 -36.78
N GLU A 484 -10.50 21.79 -37.04
CA GLU A 484 -9.93 23.14 -36.96
C GLU A 484 -9.49 23.48 -35.53
N VAL A 485 -10.34 23.17 -34.55
CA VAL A 485 -10.06 23.42 -33.13
C VAL A 485 -8.83 22.64 -32.64
N GLN A 486 -8.68 21.38 -33.05
CA GLN A 486 -7.51 20.57 -32.70
C GLN A 486 -6.21 21.10 -33.34
N LEU A 487 -6.28 21.53 -34.61
CA LEU A 487 -5.14 22.16 -35.29
C LEU A 487 -4.72 23.46 -34.59
N LEU A 488 -5.68 24.32 -34.25
CA LEU A 488 -5.44 25.56 -33.52
C LEU A 488 -4.84 25.30 -32.13
N LEU A 489 -5.38 24.32 -31.40
CA LEU A 489 -4.88 23.91 -30.09
C LEU A 489 -3.41 23.46 -30.15
N LEU A 490 -3.09 22.54 -31.05
CA LEU A 490 -1.73 22.00 -31.18
C LEU A 490 -0.73 23.06 -31.67
N SER A 491 -1.15 23.92 -32.60
CA SER A 491 -0.32 25.02 -33.11
C SER A 491 -0.07 26.06 -32.03
N GLY A 492 -1.10 26.49 -31.31
CA GLY A 492 -0.97 27.44 -30.20
C GLY A 492 -0.12 26.89 -29.06
N LEU A 493 -0.23 25.59 -28.75
CA LEU A 493 0.63 24.95 -27.76
C LEU A 493 2.09 24.97 -28.21
N LYS A 494 2.35 24.62 -29.47
CA LYS A 494 3.69 24.63 -30.05
C LYS A 494 4.32 26.03 -29.97
N ASP A 495 3.61 27.07 -30.39
CA ASP A 495 4.10 28.45 -30.38
C ASP A 495 4.47 28.92 -28.97
N ARG A 496 3.66 28.54 -27.97
CA ARG A 496 3.92 28.86 -26.56
C ARG A 496 5.12 28.12 -25.99
N VAL A 497 5.26 26.82 -26.27
CA VAL A 497 6.43 26.02 -25.89
C VAL A 497 7.69 26.61 -26.50
N GLU A 498 7.68 26.96 -27.80
CA GLU A 498 8.81 27.62 -28.46
C GLU A 498 9.16 28.97 -27.85
N SER A 499 8.15 29.79 -27.54
CA SER A 499 8.33 31.11 -26.94
C SER A 499 9.02 31.01 -25.57
N LEU A 500 8.55 30.10 -24.71
CA LEU A 500 9.19 29.85 -23.41
C LEU A 500 10.60 29.28 -23.56
N TRP A 501 10.79 28.37 -24.52
CA TRP A 501 12.10 27.76 -24.78
C TRP A 501 13.13 28.80 -25.25
N LYS A 502 12.78 29.65 -26.22
CA LYS A 502 13.64 30.75 -26.70
C LYS A 502 14.03 31.73 -25.60
N ARG A 503 13.20 31.86 -24.57
CA ARG A 503 13.44 32.70 -23.37
C ARG A 503 14.19 31.98 -22.25
N GLY A 504 14.48 30.68 -22.38
CA GLY A 504 15.12 29.88 -21.33
C GLY A 504 14.23 29.65 -20.10
N LEU A 505 12.90 29.73 -20.25
CA LEU A 505 11.93 29.61 -19.15
C LEU A 505 11.24 28.24 -19.10
N PHE A 506 11.53 27.36 -20.05
CA PHE A 506 10.95 26.03 -20.08
C PHE A 506 11.76 25.07 -19.18
N PRO A 507 11.11 24.25 -18.32
CA PRO A 507 11.80 23.50 -17.27
C PRO A 507 12.71 22.35 -17.75
N TYR A 508 12.66 22.02 -19.04
CA TYR A 508 13.49 20.98 -19.69
C TYR A 508 13.74 21.34 -21.15
N GLU A 509 14.49 20.53 -21.90
CA GLU A 509 14.75 20.76 -23.33
C GLU A 509 13.57 20.27 -24.19
N PRO A 510 12.74 21.16 -24.78
CA PRO A 510 11.52 20.75 -25.46
C PRO A 510 11.72 20.48 -26.96
N GLY A 511 12.95 20.55 -27.49
CA GLY A 511 13.20 20.49 -28.94
C GLY A 511 12.59 19.25 -29.62
N VAL A 512 12.64 18.09 -28.95
CA VAL A 512 12.01 16.85 -29.45
C VAL A 512 10.48 16.94 -29.45
N LEU A 513 9.90 17.59 -28.44
CA LEU A 513 8.46 17.81 -28.34
C LEU A 513 7.97 18.77 -29.44
N VAL A 514 8.66 19.90 -29.60
CA VAL A 514 8.35 20.91 -30.64
C VAL A 514 8.39 20.29 -32.03
N LYS A 515 9.44 19.52 -32.34
CA LYS A 515 9.55 18.81 -33.62
C LYS A 515 8.37 17.85 -33.85
N ARG A 516 7.96 17.10 -32.83
CA ARG A 516 6.83 16.17 -32.95
C ARG A 516 5.49 16.88 -33.13
N LEU A 517 5.29 18.03 -32.48
CA LEU A 517 4.13 18.87 -32.70
C LEU A 517 4.10 19.35 -34.15
N ASP A 518 5.22 19.83 -34.68
CA ASP A 518 5.35 20.23 -36.08
C ASP A 518 5.01 19.11 -37.07
N ASP A 519 5.54 17.90 -36.82
CA ASP A 519 5.25 16.73 -37.65
C ASP A 519 3.74 16.43 -37.66
N VAL A 520 3.08 16.48 -36.49
CA VAL A 520 1.63 16.23 -36.36
C VAL A 520 0.82 17.33 -37.04
N ILE A 521 1.13 18.60 -36.80
CA ILE A 521 0.42 19.74 -37.40
C ILE A 521 0.53 19.67 -38.93
N SER A 522 1.74 19.47 -39.45
CA SER A 522 1.98 19.36 -40.89
C SER A 522 1.19 18.19 -41.51
N ALA A 523 1.19 17.03 -40.84
CA ALA A 523 0.46 15.86 -41.29
C ALA A 523 -1.07 16.05 -41.27
N LEU A 524 -1.60 16.94 -40.43
CA LEU A 524 -3.02 17.24 -40.33
C LEU A 524 -3.47 18.37 -41.26
N SER A 525 -2.57 19.29 -41.61
CA SER A 525 -2.83 20.40 -42.53
C SER A 525 -2.75 20.01 -44.01
N GLY A 526 -1.92 19.02 -44.37
CA GLY A 526 -1.95 18.38 -45.69
C GLY A 526 -3.16 17.48 -45.86
#